data_AF-A0A536WVC3-F1
#
_entry.id   AF-A0A536WVC3-F1
#
_cell.length_a   1.000
_cell.length_b   1.000
_cell.length_c   1.000
_cell.angle_alpha   90.00
_cell.angle_beta   90.00
_cell.angle_gamma   90.00
#
_symmetry.space_group_name_H-M   'P 1'
#
loop_
_entity.id
_entity.type
_entity.pdbx_description
1 polymer ?
#
loop_
_entity_poly.entity_id
_entity_poly.type
_entity_poly.pdbx_seq_one_letter_code
_entity_poly.pdbx_strand_id
1 'polypeptide(L)'
;DGEDFDVLLRNADAAANRVKEAGGNAFQFYAADMTRQALDRVELENALRSALAQKQLELHYQPQVDLASGAIIGVEALMRWKHPTRGFVSPALFIPIAEESELIQELGYWALMEAVQRTAQWHAAGAWVRVAVNVSARQFRRDGFVQAVSSALQLHGVDPASLELELTETIASGRCACWRTSSGSACRLRWTTSAPAIRASPTSPACRSTA
;
A
#
# COMPACT_ATOMS: atom_id res chain seq x y z
N ASP A 1 -33.89 -2.72 -2.00
CA ASP A 1 -34.71 -2.77 -0.77
C ASP A 1 -33.97 -2.09 0.36
N GLY A 2 -34.45 -0.89 0.76
CA GLY A 2 -33.82 0.01 1.73
C GLY A 2 -34.15 -0.30 3.20
N GLU A 3 -34.63 -1.51 3.50
CA GLU A 3 -35.12 -1.87 4.83
C GLU A 3 -33.99 -2.12 5.86
N ASP A 4 -32.75 -2.36 5.41
CA ASP A 4 -31.62 -2.68 6.31
C ASP A 4 -30.93 -1.41 6.87
N PHE A 5 -30.93 -0.31 6.10
CA PHE A 5 -30.31 0.96 6.50
C PHE A 5 -31.14 1.69 7.56
N ASP A 6 -32.47 1.69 7.43
CA ASP A 6 -33.38 2.28 8.41
C ASP A 6 -33.39 1.50 9.74
N VAL A 7 -33.14 0.18 9.70
CA VAL A 7 -33.00 -0.66 10.90
C VAL A 7 -31.66 -0.41 11.59
N LEU A 8 -30.56 -0.26 10.85
CA LEU A 8 -29.27 0.12 11.41
C LEU A 8 -29.30 1.51 12.05
N LEU A 9 -29.96 2.48 11.41
CA LEU A 9 -30.11 3.84 11.93
C LEU A 9 -30.97 3.87 13.21
N ARG A 10 -32.09 3.13 13.22
CA ARG A 10 -32.93 2.98 14.42
C ARG A 10 -32.23 2.27 15.57
N ASN A 11 -31.37 1.30 15.29
CA ASN A 11 -30.58 0.61 16.31
C ASN A 11 -29.47 1.51 16.87
N ALA A 12 -28.87 2.37 16.05
CA ALA A 12 -27.93 3.39 16.50
C ALA A 12 -28.60 4.44 17.39
N ASP A 13 -29.82 4.89 17.04
CA ASP A 13 -30.60 5.83 17.84
C ASP A 13 -31.06 5.21 19.17
N ALA A 14 -31.45 3.93 19.17
CA ALA A 14 -31.85 3.21 20.38
C ALA A 14 -30.66 2.98 21.34
N ALA A 15 -29.47 2.70 20.80
CA ALA A 15 -28.24 2.60 21.58
C ALA A 15 -27.81 3.97 22.14
N ALA A 16 -27.91 5.03 21.35
CA ALA A 16 -27.63 6.40 21.79
C ALA A 16 -28.58 6.87 22.89
N ASN A 17 -29.85 6.45 22.86
CA ASN A 17 -30.84 6.82 23.88
C ASN A 17 -30.68 6.02 25.19
N ARG A 18 -30.33 4.73 25.13
CA ARG A 18 -30.06 3.92 26.35
C ARG A 18 -28.84 4.38 27.15
N VAL A 19 -27.88 5.05 26.50
CA VAL A 19 -26.67 5.57 27.15
C VAL A 19 -26.89 6.97 27.76
N LYS A 20 -27.85 7.76 27.24
CA LYS A 20 -28.24 9.05 27.83
C LYS A 20 -28.76 8.93 29.26
N GLU A 21 -29.36 7.79 29.61
CA GLU A 21 -29.85 7.50 30.97
C GLU A 21 -28.70 7.24 31.98
N ALA A 22 -27.46 7.00 31.52
CA ALA A 22 -26.32 6.63 32.38
C ALA A 22 -25.32 7.78 32.67
N GLY A 23 -25.60 9.02 32.25
CA GLY A 23 -24.77 10.20 32.55
C GLY A 23 -24.19 10.87 31.30
N GLY A 24 -24.95 11.80 30.72
CA GLY A 24 -24.77 12.33 29.36
C GLY A 24 -23.54 13.20 29.05
N ASN A 25 -22.70 13.56 30.02
CA ASN A 25 -21.52 14.41 29.73
C ASN A 25 -20.45 13.67 28.93
N ALA A 26 -20.11 12.43 29.28
CA ALA A 26 -19.08 11.67 28.57
C ALA A 26 -19.46 11.34 27.12
N PHE A 27 -20.76 11.10 26.86
CA PHE A 27 -21.27 10.80 25.53
C PHE A 27 -21.28 12.02 24.60
N GLN A 28 -21.55 13.24 25.09
CA GLN A 28 -21.54 14.44 24.25
C GLN A 28 -20.13 14.75 23.72
N PHE A 29 -19.09 14.62 24.56
CA PHE A 29 -17.70 14.76 24.11
C PHE A 29 -17.31 13.64 23.14
N TYR A 30 -17.66 12.38 23.47
CA TYR A 30 -17.40 11.23 22.61
C TYR A 30 -18.07 11.35 21.23
N ALA A 31 -19.34 11.79 21.19
CA ALA A 31 -20.06 12.00 19.94
C ALA A 31 -19.48 13.15 19.10
N ALA A 32 -19.04 14.23 19.74
CA ALA A 32 -18.37 15.34 19.06
C ALA A 32 -17.01 14.92 18.48
N ASP A 33 -16.22 14.16 19.25
CA ASP A 33 -14.92 13.63 18.79
C ASP A 33 -15.09 12.63 17.64
N MET A 34 -16.09 11.74 17.71
CA MET A 34 -16.43 10.84 16.60
C MET A 34 -16.85 11.59 15.34
N THR A 35 -17.68 12.63 15.50
CA THR A 35 -18.14 13.46 14.37
C THR A 35 -16.96 14.19 13.72
N ARG A 36 -16.04 14.72 14.53
CA ARG A 36 -14.81 15.36 14.04
C ARG A 36 -13.93 14.38 13.27
N GLN A 37 -13.71 13.19 13.79
CA GLN A 37 -12.93 12.15 13.10
C GLN A 37 -13.57 11.73 11.77
N ALA A 38 -14.90 11.60 11.72
CA ALA A 38 -15.62 11.29 10.50
C ALA A 38 -15.47 12.38 9.44
N LEU A 39 -15.60 13.65 9.84
CA LEU A 39 -15.39 14.79 8.95
C LEU A 39 -13.95 14.87 8.45
N ASP A 40 -12.97 14.74 9.35
CA ASP A 40 -11.55 14.71 9.00
C ASP A 40 -11.22 13.61 7.98
N ARG A 41 -11.86 12.43 8.13
CA ARG A 41 -11.71 11.33 7.19
C ARG A 41 -12.27 11.66 5.81
N VAL A 42 -13.47 12.22 5.74
CA VAL A 42 -14.11 12.61 4.46
C VAL A 42 -13.30 13.70 3.76
N GLU A 43 -12.81 14.70 4.50
CA GLU A 43 -11.92 15.72 3.95
C GLU A 43 -10.64 15.12 3.38
N LEU A 44 -10.01 14.19 4.12
CA LEU A 44 -8.78 13.55 3.69
C LEU A 44 -9.00 12.66 2.45
N GLU A 45 -10.12 11.94 2.38
CA GLU A 45 -10.49 11.18 1.19
C GLU A 45 -10.66 12.10 -0.04
N ASN A 46 -11.43 13.18 0.10
CA ASN A 46 -11.64 14.14 -0.98
C ASN A 46 -10.33 14.77 -1.46
N ALA A 47 -9.46 15.14 -0.53
CA ALA A 47 -8.13 15.64 -0.88
C ALA A 47 -7.31 14.58 -1.64
N LEU A 48 -7.34 13.32 -1.19
CA LEU A 48 -6.60 12.21 -1.79
C LEU A 48 -7.03 11.94 -3.24
N ARG A 49 -8.32 12.06 -3.56
CA ARG A 49 -8.85 11.93 -4.95
C ARG A 49 -8.16 12.89 -5.93
N SER A 50 -7.76 14.07 -5.46
CA SER A 50 -7.10 15.08 -6.30
C SER A 50 -5.57 15.07 -6.19
N ALA A 51 -5.00 14.32 -5.24
CA ALA A 51 -3.59 14.41 -4.88
C ALA A 51 -2.64 14.04 -6.03
N LEU A 52 -2.98 13.03 -6.84
CA LEU A 52 -2.19 12.65 -8.02
C LEU A 52 -2.18 13.77 -9.08
N ALA A 53 -3.37 14.25 -9.47
CA ALA A 53 -3.52 15.32 -10.45
C ALA A 53 -2.82 16.62 -10.00
N GLN A 54 -2.80 16.87 -8.70
CA GLN A 54 -2.15 18.03 -8.09
C GLN A 54 -0.67 17.81 -7.73
N LYS A 55 -0.07 16.67 -8.13
CA LYS A 55 1.35 16.34 -7.90
C LYS A 55 1.77 16.43 -6.42
N GLN A 56 0.88 16.00 -5.53
CA GLN A 56 1.11 16.01 -4.09
C GLN A 56 1.70 14.69 -3.57
N LEU A 57 1.72 13.66 -4.41
CA LEU A 57 2.27 12.35 -4.09
C LEU A 57 3.64 12.18 -4.74
N GLU A 58 4.57 11.60 -3.98
CA GLU A 58 5.91 11.27 -4.41
C GLU A 58 6.36 9.92 -3.84
N LEU A 59 7.38 9.31 -4.43
CA LEU A 59 8.03 8.12 -3.89
C LEU A 59 9.35 8.50 -3.23
N HIS A 60 9.51 8.10 -1.98
CA HIS A 60 10.81 8.05 -1.32
C HIS A 60 11.37 6.65 -1.39
N TYR A 61 12.69 6.51 -1.38
CA TYR A 61 13.36 5.22 -1.54
C TYR A 61 14.22 4.92 -0.32
N GLN A 62 13.85 3.90 0.44
CA GLN A 62 14.59 3.46 1.62
C GLN A 62 15.56 2.33 1.24
N PRO A 63 16.88 2.47 1.47
CA PRO A 63 17.84 1.42 1.17
C PRO A 63 17.60 0.14 1.97
N GLN A 64 17.66 -0.99 1.30
CA GLN A 64 17.75 -2.32 1.89
C GLN A 64 19.22 -2.75 1.88
N VAL A 65 19.77 -3.06 3.05
CA VAL A 65 21.19 -3.38 3.23
C VAL A 65 21.38 -4.85 3.61
N ASP A 66 22.38 -5.50 3.00
CA ASP A 66 22.86 -6.79 3.47
C ASP A 66 23.69 -6.60 4.74
N LEU A 67 23.32 -7.27 5.83
CA LEU A 67 23.94 -7.06 7.14
C LEU A 67 25.37 -7.60 7.24
N ALA A 68 25.73 -8.59 6.41
CA ALA A 68 27.06 -9.18 6.45
C ALA A 68 28.09 -8.30 5.71
N SER A 69 27.71 -7.76 4.56
CA SER A 69 28.59 -6.97 3.68
C SER A 69 28.41 -5.46 3.82
N GLY A 70 27.30 -4.99 4.38
CA GLY A 70 26.91 -3.58 4.38
C GLY A 70 26.48 -3.05 3.01
N ALA A 71 26.42 -3.90 1.99
CA ALA A 71 26.06 -3.49 0.64
C ALA A 71 24.57 -3.18 0.51
N ILE A 72 24.22 -2.16 -0.28
CA ILE A 72 22.84 -1.91 -0.66
C ILE A 72 22.43 -2.98 -1.68
N ILE A 73 21.41 -3.77 -1.34
CA ILE A 73 20.88 -4.87 -2.17
C ILE A 73 19.59 -4.50 -2.90
N GLY A 74 18.98 -3.39 -2.53
CA GLY A 74 17.74 -2.89 -3.10
C GLY A 74 17.27 -1.62 -2.41
N VAL A 75 16.11 -1.13 -2.82
CA VAL A 75 15.40 -0.04 -2.17
C VAL A 75 13.92 -0.36 -2.09
N GLU A 76 13.27 0.07 -1.02
CA GLU A 76 11.81 0.06 -0.91
C GLU A 76 11.25 1.41 -1.33
N ALA A 77 10.31 1.40 -2.27
CA ALA A 77 9.56 2.56 -2.70
C ALA A 77 8.39 2.82 -1.74
N LEU A 78 8.44 3.96 -1.08
CA LEU A 78 7.51 4.37 -0.04
C LEU A 78 6.77 5.64 -0.46
N MET A 79 5.45 5.54 -0.59
CA MET A 79 4.62 6.67 -0.94
C MET A 79 4.66 7.75 0.15
N ARG A 80 4.72 9.01 -0.28
CA ARG A 80 4.65 10.19 0.58
C ARG A 80 3.62 11.14 0.01
N TRP A 81 2.80 11.68 0.90
CA TRP A 81 1.82 12.69 0.53
C TRP A 81 2.18 14.02 1.17
N LYS A 82 2.52 14.99 0.34
CA LYS A 82 2.76 16.38 0.71
C LYS A 82 1.47 17.19 0.49
N HIS A 83 0.61 17.18 1.49
CA HIS A 83 -0.64 17.93 1.48
C HIS A 83 -0.36 19.44 1.62
N PRO A 84 -1.04 20.32 0.86
CA PRO A 84 -0.75 21.75 0.83
C PRO A 84 -0.88 22.45 2.19
N THR A 85 -1.89 22.10 2.98
CA THR A 85 -2.13 22.69 4.32
C THR A 85 -1.66 21.81 5.47
N ARG A 86 -1.86 20.47 5.40
CA ARG A 86 -1.49 19.52 6.46
C ARG A 86 0.00 19.12 6.45
N GLY A 87 0.77 19.50 5.44
CA GLY A 87 2.18 19.09 5.30
C GLY A 87 2.32 17.62 4.94
N PHE A 88 3.32 16.93 5.49
CA PHE A 88 3.49 15.49 5.25
C PHE A 88 2.43 14.67 5.99
N VAL A 89 1.55 14.03 5.22
CA VAL A 89 0.54 13.11 5.76
C VAL A 89 1.13 11.70 5.79
N SER A 90 1.06 11.06 6.96
CA SER A 90 1.56 9.70 7.16
C SER A 90 0.80 8.68 6.29
N PRO A 91 1.48 7.73 5.62
CA PRO A 91 0.84 6.60 4.95
C PRO A 91 -0.13 5.83 5.85
N ALA A 92 0.15 5.73 7.15
CA ALA A 92 -0.74 5.07 8.11
C ALA A 92 -2.12 5.76 8.22
N LEU A 93 -2.24 7.03 7.82
CA LEU A 93 -3.51 7.77 7.82
C LEU A 93 -4.26 7.61 6.50
N PHE A 94 -3.57 7.73 5.35
CA PHE A 94 -4.25 7.81 4.06
C PHE A 94 -4.36 6.47 3.31
N ILE A 95 -3.49 5.49 3.57
CA ILE A 95 -3.57 4.18 2.91
C ILE A 95 -4.86 3.43 3.27
N PRO A 96 -5.30 3.37 4.55
CA PRO A 96 -6.59 2.74 4.87
C PRO A 96 -7.78 3.41 4.18
N ILE A 97 -7.75 4.75 4.10
CA ILE A 97 -8.77 5.52 3.38
C ILE A 97 -8.75 5.16 1.90
N ALA A 98 -7.57 5.08 1.29
CA ALA A 98 -7.41 4.68 -0.10
C ALA A 98 -7.95 3.27 -0.37
N GLU A 99 -7.72 2.34 0.55
CA GLU A 99 -8.21 0.96 0.42
C GLU A 99 -9.73 0.89 0.48
N GLU A 100 -10.35 1.58 1.45
CA GLU A 100 -11.80 1.61 1.64
C GLU A 100 -12.53 2.36 0.52
N SER A 101 -11.92 3.41 -0.04
CA SER A 101 -12.47 4.25 -1.13
C SER A 101 -12.08 3.79 -2.54
N GLU A 102 -11.40 2.64 -2.65
CA GLU A 102 -10.85 2.07 -3.89
C GLU A 102 -9.78 2.91 -4.62
N LEU A 103 -9.41 4.08 -4.10
CA LEU A 103 -8.32 4.91 -4.60
C LEU A 103 -6.97 4.20 -4.57
N ILE A 104 -6.80 3.18 -3.72
CA ILE A 104 -5.57 2.38 -3.65
C ILE A 104 -5.18 1.77 -5.00
N GLN A 105 -6.16 1.55 -5.88
CA GLN A 105 -5.92 1.01 -7.21
C GLN A 105 -5.18 2.02 -8.10
N GLU A 106 -5.67 3.27 -8.13
CA GLU A 106 -5.08 4.35 -8.91
C GLU A 106 -3.72 4.76 -8.33
N LEU A 107 -3.65 4.89 -7.00
CA LEU A 107 -2.41 5.22 -6.28
C LEU A 107 -1.34 4.13 -6.49
N GLY A 108 -1.73 2.86 -6.37
CA GLY A 108 -0.83 1.73 -6.56
C GLY A 108 -0.35 1.60 -8.00
N TYR A 109 -1.20 1.86 -9.00
CA TYR A 109 -0.79 1.89 -10.40
C TYR A 109 0.20 3.02 -10.67
N TRP A 110 -0.08 4.23 -10.18
CA TRP A 110 0.85 5.35 -10.30
C TRP A 110 2.20 5.06 -9.64
N ALA A 111 2.20 4.49 -8.42
CA ALA A 111 3.42 4.15 -7.71
C ALA A 111 4.26 3.10 -8.46
N LEU A 112 3.61 2.08 -9.03
CA LEU A 112 4.25 1.08 -9.87
C LEU A 112 4.94 1.71 -11.09
N MET A 113 4.23 2.59 -11.82
CA MET A 113 4.78 3.26 -12.99
C MET A 113 5.99 4.13 -12.63
N GLU A 114 5.88 4.96 -11.58
CA GLU A 114 6.96 5.83 -11.12
C GLU A 114 8.17 5.01 -10.63
N ALA A 115 7.95 3.92 -9.89
CA ALA A 115 9.01 3.05 -9.40
C ALA A 115 9.75 2.36 -10.55
N VAL A 116 9.03 1.82 -11.54
CA VAL A 116 9.63 1.18 -12.71
C VAL A 116 10.37 2.20 -13.57
N GLN A 117 9.79 3.37 -13.80
CA GLN A 117 10.46 4.46 -14.53
C GLN A 117 11.75 4.89 -13.83
N ARG A 118 11.72 5.05 -12.49
CA ARG A 118 12.90 5.40 -11.71
C ARG A 118 13.98 4.33 -11.79
N THR A 119 13.58 3.06 -11.73
CA THR A 119 14.48 1.91 -11.87
C THR A 119 15.23 1.96 -13.20
N ALA A 120 14.52 2.21 -14.31
CA ALA A 120 15.13 2.36 -15.62
C ALA A 120 16.17 3.49 -15.68
N GLN A 121 15.87 4.63 -15.04
CA GLN A 121 16.80 5.76 -14.98
C GLN A 121 18.08 5.42 -14.22
N TRP A 122 17.96 4.73 -13.09
CA TRP A 122 19.14 4.28 -12.33
C TRP A 122 19.97 3.27 -13.10
N HIS A 123 19.31 2.30 -13.77
CA HIS A 123 20.02 1.32 -14.60
C HIS A 123 20.75 1.97 -15.76
N ALA A 124 20.12 2.94 -16.44
CA ALA A 124 20.75 3.71 -17.51
C ALA A 124 21.95 4.55 -17.01
N ALA A 125 21.92 4.98 -15.74
CA ALA A 125 23.04 5.65 -15.07
C ALA A 125 24.12 4.67 -14.54
N GLY A 126 23.97 3.36 -14.76
CA GLY A 126 24.92 2.33 -14.31
C GLY A 126 24.72 1.85 -12.88
N ALA A 127 23.68 2.31 -12.19
CA ALA A 127 23.33 1.87 -10.84
C ALA A 127 22.29 0.75 -10.90
N TRP A 128 22.74 -0.50 -10.91
CA TRP A 128 21.83 -1.64 -10.84
C TRP A 128 21.27 -1.77 -9.42
N VAL A 129 19.97 -1.53 -9.28
CA VAL A 129 19.25 -1.62 -8.01
C VAL A 129 17.91 -2.31 -8.22
N ARG A 130 17.53 -3.15 -7.25
CA ARG A 130 16.18 -3.71 -7.17
C ARG A 130 15.27 -2.76 -6.42
N VAL A 131 14.05 -2.57 -6.92
CA VAL A 131 13.03 -1.74 -6.27
C VAL A 131 11.90 -2.62 -5.78
N ALA A 132 11.57 -2.50 -4.50
CA ALA A 132 10.38 -3.09 -3.89
C ALA A 132 9.23 -2.09 -3.91
N VAL A 133 8.04 -2.51 -4.37
CA VAL A 133 6.82 -1.69 -4.41
C VAL A 133 5.76 -2.35 -3.55
N ASN A 134 5.19 -1.58 -2.62
CA ASN A 134 4.08 -2.03 -1.77
C ASN A 134 2.79 -2.14 -2.59
N VAL A 135 2.08 -3.26 -2.43
CA VAL A 135 0.84 -3.61 -3.14
C VAL A 135 -0.20 -4.06 -2.12
N SER A 136 -1.39 -3.46 -2.17
CA SER A 136 -2.49 -3.92 -1.34
C SER A 136 -3.06 -5.24 -1.83
N ALA A 137 -3.62 -6.04 -0.92
CA ALA A 137 -4.28 -7.29 -1.28
C ALA A 137 -5.48 -7.08 -2.24
N ARG A 138 -6.15 -5.92 -2.15
CA ARG A 138 -7.25 -5.54 -3.07
C ARG A 138 -6.73 -5.28 -4.49
N GLN A 139 -5.58 -4.64 -4.63
CA GLN A 139 -4.94 -4.39 -5.93
C GLN A 139 -4.44 -5.70 -6.55
N PHE A 140 -3.80 -6.55 -5.75
CA PHE A 140 -3.26 -7.82 -6.22
C PHE A 140 -4.32 -8.76 -6.80
N ARG A 141 -5.52 -8.79 -6.20
CA ARG A 141 -6.64 -9.65 -6.66
C ARG A 141 -7.41 -9.09 -7.85
N ARG A 142 -7.13 -7.86 -8.28
CA ARG A 142 -7.85 -7.22 -9.38
C ARG A 142 -7.42 -7.81 -10.72
N ASP A 143 -8.40 -8.10 -11.58
CA ASP A 143 -8.14 -8.47 -12.96
C ASP A 143 -7.32 -7.37 -13.66
N GLY A 144 -6.29 -7.78 -14.41
CA GLY A 144 -5.41 -6.84 -15.11
C GLY A 144 -4.19 -6.37 -14.32
N PHE A 145 -4.07 -6.66 -13.02
CA PHE A 145 -2.91 -6.22 -12.22
C PHE A 145 -1.57 -6.69 -12.81
N VAL A 146 -1.52 -7.96 -13.22
CA VAL A 146 -0.33 -8.59 -13.80
C VAL A 146 0.03 -7.97 -15.14
N GLN A 147 -0.99 -7.70 -15.94
CA GLN A 147 -0.86 -7.03 -17.23
C GLN A 147 -0.30 -5.63 -17.01
N ALA A 148 -0.80 -4.89 -16.01
CA ALA A 148 -0.28 -3.58 -15.65
C ALA A 148 1.21 -3.62 -15.25
N VAL A 149 1.62 -4.60 -14.43
CA VAL A 149 3.03 -4.82 -14.07
C VAL A 149 3.88 -5.13 -15.30
N SER A 150 3.41 -6.05 -16.14
CA SER A 150 4.13 -6.46 -17.35
C SER A 150 4.28 -5.28 -18.32
N SER A 151 3.22 -4.50 -18.52
CA SER A 151 3.23 -3.32 -19.38
C SER A 151 4.14 -2.22 -18.85
N ALA A 152 4.16 -1.97 -17.53
CA ALA A 152 5.07 -1.00 -16.92
C ALA A 152 6.54 -1.38 -17.18
N LEU A 153 6.90 -2.64 -16.92
CA LEU A 153 8.25 -3.16 -17.13
C LEU A 153 8.67 -3.09 -18.60
N GLN A 154 7.78 -3.50 -19.52
CA GLN A 154 8.03 -3.43 -20.96
C GLN A 154 8.19 -2.00 -21.46
N LEU A 155 7.32 -1.08 -21.01
CA LEU A 155 7.35 0.33 -21.44
C LEU A 155 8.71 0.99 -21.13
N HIS A 156 9.32 0.61 -20.01
CA HIS A 156 10.59 1.20 -19.55
C HIS A 156 11.81 0.29 -19.77
N GLY A 157 11.63 -0.89 -20.40
CA GLY A 157 12.72 -1.83 -20.66
C GLY A 157 13.40 -2.37 -19.40
N VAL A 158 12.67 -2.48 -18.29
CA VAL A 158 13.22 -2.92 -17.00
C VAL A 158 13.12 -4.44 -16.90
N ASP A 159 14.23 -5.09 -16.52
CA ASP A 159 14.24 -6.52 -16.22
C ASP A 159 13.30 -6.79 -15.03
N PRO A 160 12.31 -7.71 -15.17
CA PRO A 160 11.41 -8.11 -14.08
C PRO A 160 12.12 -8.57 -12.80
N ALA A 161 13.37 -9.06 -12.87
CA ALA A 161 14.19 -9.38 -11.70
C ALA A 161 14.57 -8.15 -10.84
N SER A 162 14.37 -6.95 -11.38
CA SER A 162 14.64 -5.67 -10.73
C SER A 162 13.44 -5.10 -9.99
N LEU A 163 12.27 -5.72 -10.13
CA LEU A 163 11.05 -5.34 -9.41
C LEU A 163 10.67 -6.43 -8.41
N GLU A 164 10.43 -6.01 -7.17
CA GLU A 164 9.88 -6.84 -6.11
C GLU A 164 8.52 -6.27 -5.71
N LEU A 165 7.50 -7.12 -5.61
CA LEU A 165 6.17 -6.72 -5.16
C LEU A 165 5.99 -7.15 -3.71
N GLU A 166 5.74 -6.20 -2.83
CA GLU A 166 5.56 -6.42 -1.40
C GLU A 166 4.08 -6.33 -1.04
N LEU A 167 3.49 -7.41 -0.53
CA LEU A 167 2.10 -7.42 -0.12
C LEU A 167 1.96 -6.91 1.32
N THR A 168 1.09 -5.92 1.53
CA THR A 168 0.71 -5.44 2.87
C THR A 168 -0.31 -6.38 3.53
N GLU A 169 -0.10 -6.66 4.81
CA GLU A 169 -0.57 -7.86 5.51
C GLU A 169 -2.06 -7.91 5.91
N THR A 170 -2.92 -6.97 5.51
CA THR A 170 -4.33 -6.99 5.97
C THR A 170 -5.03 -8.31 5.58
N ILE A 171 -4.49 -9.10 4.64
CA ILE A 171 -4.97 -10.45 4.30
C ILE A 171 -3.82 -11.36 3.83
N ALA A 172 -3.42 -12.36 4.62
CA ALA A 172 -3.28 -13.78 4.23
C ALA A 172 -2.40 -14.62 5.18
N SER A 173 -3.06 -15.46 5.96
CA SER A 173 -2.49 -16.76 6.34
C SER A 173 -2.43 -17.63 5.06
N GLY A 174 -1.28 -17.71 4.38
CA GLY A 174 -1.16 -18.50 3.16
C GLY A 174 0.21 -18.42 2.48
N ARG A 175 0.78 -19.59 2.16
CA ARG A 175 2.17 -19.83 1.74
C ARG A 175 2.61 -19.10 0.45
N CYS A 176 3.92 -18.79 0.39
CA CYS A 176 4.65 -18.24 -0.77
C CYS A 176 4.32 -18.92 -2.12
N ALA A 177 4.05 -18.12 -3.15
CA ALA A 177 4.01 -18.55 -4.54
C ALA A 177 4.92 -17.64 -5.39
N CYS A 178 5.81 -18.24 -6.18
CA CYS A 178 6.56 -17.56 -7.23
C CYS A 178 5.60 -17.29 -8.39
N TRP A 179 5.40 -16.00 -8.74
CA TRP A 179 4.42 -15.58 -9.73
C TRP A 179 5.07 -15.36 -11.10
N ARG A 180 4.48 -15.94 -12.15
CA ARG A 180 4.96 -15.83 -13.54
C ARG A 180 4.00 -14.94 -14.33
N THR A 181 4.53 -13.91 -14.98
CA THR A 181 3.76 -13.09 -15.93
C THR A 181 3.45 -13.89 -17.20
N SER A 182 2.47 -13.44 -17.99
CA SER A 182 2.09 -14.07 -19.27
C SER A 182 3.20 -14.09 -20.31
N SER A 183 4.27 -13.29 -20.15
CA SER A 183 5.48 -13.30 -20.96
C SER A 183 6.57 -14.26 -20.47
N GLY A 184 6.31 -15.05 -19.42
CA GLY A 184 7.27 -16.02 -18.86
C GLY A 184 8.29 -15.42 -17.87
N SER A 185 8.29 -14.10 -17.67
CA SER A 185 9.20 -13.43 -16.74
C SER A 185 8.63 -13.44 -15.31
N ALA A 186 9.47 -13.79 -14.32
CA ALA A 186 9.05 -13.90 -12.91
C ALA A 186 9.47 -12.67 -12.11
N CYS A 187 8.51 -11.98 -11.48
CA CYS A 187 8.79 -11.00 -10.42
C CYS A 187 8.85 -11.72 -9.08
N ARG A 188 9.62 -11.18 -8.12
CA ARG A 188 9.67 -11.73 -6.76
C ARG A 188 8.54 -11.11 -5.93
N LEU A 189 7.82 -11.95 -5.19
CA LEU A 189 6.82 -11.54 -4.21
C LEU A 189 7.44 -11.67 -2.81
N ARG A 190 7.35 -10.61 -2.00
CA ARG A 190 7.71 -10.66 -0.57
C ARG A 190 6.49 -10.30 0.28
N TRP A 191 6.42 -10.93 1.45
CA TRP A 191 5.42 -10.69 2.48
C TRP A 191 6.04 -9.85 3.59
N THR A 192 5.42 -8.74 3.97
CA THR A 192 5.88 -7.87 5.06
C THR A 192 4.78 -7.69 6.12
N THR A 193 5.13 -7.97 7.38
CA THR A 193 4.30 -7.61 8.54
C THR A 193 4.41 -6.10 8.71
N SER A 194 3.30 -5.37 8.72
CA SER A 194 3.29 -3.90 8.86
C SER A 194 3.84 -3.46 10.21
N ALA A 195 5.17 -3.34 10.27
CA ALA A 195 6.01 -2.66 11.23
C ALA A 195 7.38 -2.52 10.52
N PRO A 196 8.16 -1.44 10.76
CA PRO A 196 9.54 -1.35 10.28
C PRO A 196 10.41 -2.33 11.09
N ALA A 197 10.17 -3.62 10.92
CA ALA A 197 10.94 -4.68 11.51
C ALA A 197 12.08 -4.98 10.54
N ILE A 198 13.26 -4.49 10.91
CA ILE A 198 14.56 -4.96 10.41
C ILE A 198 14.53 -6.51 10.48
N ARG A 199 14.23 -7.17 9.37
CA ARG A 199 14.16 -8.64 9.33
C ARG A 199 15.48 -9.18 8.81
N ALA A 200 16.26 -9.70 9.77
CA ALA A 200 17.46 -10.49 9.55
C ALA A 200 17.14 -11.78 8.76
N SER A 201 18.05 -12.12 7.85
CA SER A 201 18.08 -13.38 7.11
C SER A 201 18.26 -14.59 8.05
N PRO A 202 17.60 -15.73 7.76
CA PRO A 202 18.18 -17.02 8.01
C PRO A 202 18.65 -17.62 6.69
N THR A 203 19.96 -17.80 6.60
CA THR A 203 20.62 -18.73 5.68
C THR A 203 19.95 -20.12 5.71
N SER A 204 19.61 -20.69 4.55
CA SER A 204 19.98 -22.09 4.26
C SER A 204 19.74 -22.55 2.81
N PRO A 205 20.51 -23.56 2.35
CA PRO A 205 20.65 -23.95 0.96
C PRO A 205 19.79 -25.18 0.61
N ALA A 206 19.10 -25.17 -0.53
CA ALA A 206 18.64 -26.41 -1.19
C ALA A 206 18.09 -26.15 -2.60
N CYS A 207 18.98 -26.11 -3.59
CA CYS A 207 18.65 -26.61 -4.92
C CYS A 207 19.78 -27.55 -5.31
N ARG A 208 19.71 -28.80 -4.84
CA ARG A 208 20.41 -29.92 -5.48
C ARG A 208 19.46 -30.54 -6.50
N SER A 209 20.04 -30.84 -7.64
CA SER A 209 19.45 -31.57 -8.77
C SER A 209 18.78 -32.87 -8.36
N THR A 210 17.74 -33.24 -9.10
CA THR A 210 17.56 -34.62 -9.55
C THR A 210 17.12 -34.61 -11.01
N ALA A 211 17.63 -35.61 -11.71
CA ALA A 211 17.61 -35.86 -13.16
C ALA A 211 16.23 -35.86 -13.80
#